data_AF-A0AAD5T319-F1
#
_entry.id   AF-A0AAD5T319-F1
#
_cell.length_a   1.000
_cell.length_b   1.000
_cell.length_c   1.000
_cell.angle_alpha   90.00
_cell.angle_beta   90.00
_cell.angle_gamma   90.00
#
_symmetry.space_group_name_H-M   'P 1'
#
loop_
_entity.id
_entity.type
_entity.pdbx_description
1 polymer ?
#
loop_
_entity_poly.entity_id
_entity_poly.type
_entity_poly.pdbx_seq_one_letter_code
_entity_poly.pdbx_strand_id
1 'polypeptide(L)'
;MPSVKPLEFSGIFKGKAAHELQNSLDDYLDHSLELCQLYNFARTIGTATHAGQPTYVQFVSPGLTGHAHIAWRQLTEQQCTEATWNFYKQWTQRTFGSTLTLSQAVEAMKDLHQTGAATQYSAAFNELLSAISAVGVTYPEEHLCVKYLNGL
;
A
#
# COMPACT_ATOMS: atom_id res chain seq x y z
N MET A 1 -19.02 -24.52 -0.81
CA MET A 1 -17.86 -23.77 -0.26
C MET A 1 -18.39 -22.60 0.56
N PRO A 2 -17.80 -22.25 1.70
CA PRO A 2 -18.15 -21.01 2.40
C PRO A 2 -17.98 -19.83 1.43
N SER A 3 -18.92 -18.89 1.46
CA SER A 3 -18.92 -17.69 0.61
C SER A 3 -17.92 -16.69 1.18
N VAL A 4 -16.63 -16.92 0.92
CA VAL A 4 -15.56 -16.01 1.31
C VAL A 4 -15.65 -14.79 0.41
N LYS A 5 -15.76 -13.62 1.03
CA LYS A 5 -15.79 -12.34 0.31
C LYS A 5 -14.41 -11.67 0.38
N PRO A 6 -13.99 -10.96 -0.68
CA PRO A 6 -12.81 -10.13 -0.62
C PRO A 6 -12.98 -8.99 0.39
N LEU A 7 -11.86 -8.49 0.90
CA LEU A 7 -11.85 -7.29 1.74
C LEU A 7 -12.31 -6.09 0.94
N GLU A 8 -13.10 -5.23 1.59
CA GLU A 8 -13.55 -4.00 0.97
C GLU A 8 -12.43 -2.97 0.92
N PHE A 9 -12.23 -2.33 -0.23
CA PHE A 9 -11.23 -1.28 -0.40
C PHE A 9 -11.77 -0.12 -1.22
N SER A 10 -11.97 1.03 -0.57
CA SER A 10 -12.55 2.22 -1.21
C SER A 10 -11.51 3.14 -1.86
N GLY A 11 -10.24 3.03 -1.46
CA GLY A 11 -9.17 3.96 -1.85
C GLY A 11 -9.35 5.38 -1.30
N ILE A 12 -10.25 5.60 -0.33
CA ILE A 12 -10.51 6.90 0.27
C ILE A 12 -9.92 6.93 1.69
N PHE A 13 -8.94 7.80 1.90
CA PHE A 13 -8.28 7.99 3.19
C PHE A 13 -8.55 9.42 3.66
N LYS A 14 -9.66 9.61 4.39
CA LYS A 14 -10.09 10.94 4.83
C LYS A 14 -9.12 11.51 5.87
N GLY A 15 -8.34 12.51 5.48
CA GLY A 15 -7.53 13.32 6.40
C GLY A 15 -6.45 12.56 7.18
N LYS A 16 -6.07 11.36 6.71
CA LYS A 16 -4.98 10.57 7.30
C LYS A 16 -3.64 11.17 6.92
N ALA A 17 -2.70 11.19 7.85
CA ALA A 17 -1.31 11.52 7.54
C ALA A 17 -0.72 10.45 6.58
N ALA A 18 0.27 10.79 5.76
CA ALA A 18 0.75 9.87 4.73
C ALA A 18 1.29 8.53 5.28
N HIS A 19 1.76 8.50 6.54
CA HIS A 19 2.17 7.25 7.18
C HIS A 19 1.00 6.36 7.59
N GLU A 20 -0.08 6.94 8.09
CA GLU A 20 -1.31 6.20 8.39
C GLU A 20 -1.97 5.68 7.11
N LEU A 21 -1.83 6.44 6.02
CA LEU A 21 -2.18 6.07 4.65
C LEU A 21 -1.40 4.83 4.21
N GLN A 22 -0.07 4.87 4.32
CA GLN A 22 0.80 3.76 3.94
C GLN A 22 0.54 2.51 4.78
N ASN A 23 0.45 2.64 6.10
CA ASN A 23 0.12 1.53 6.99
C ASN A 23 -1.25 0.93 6.61
N SER A 24 -2.25 1.76 6.31
CA SER A 24 -3.57 1.27 5.89
C SER A 24 -3.53 0.52 4.55
N LEU A 25 -2.64 0.91 3.63
CA LEU A 25 -2.45 0.22 2.36
C LEU A 25 -1.71 -1.10 2.54
N ASP A 26 -0.66 -1.11 3.35
CA ASP A 26 0.12 -2.30 3.64
C ASP A 26 -0.73 -3.32 4.41
N ASP A 27 -1.44 -2.91 5.46
CA ASP A 27 -2.40 -3.73 6.20
C ASP A 27 -3.48 -4.33 5.28
N TYR A 28 -4.00 -3.53 4.34
CA TYR A 28 -4.98 -4.01 3.37
C TYR A 28 -4.39 -5.08 2.44
N LEU A 29 -3.19 -4.84 1.91
CA LEU A 29 -2.53 -5.76 0.98
C LEU A 29 -2.14 -7.07 1.69
N ASP A 30 -1.60 -6.99 2.90
CA ASP A 30 -1.19 -8.16 3.67
C ASP A 30 -2.39 -9.02 4.07
N HIS A 31 -3.44 -8.44 4.64
CA HIS A 31 -4.65 -9.21 4.97
C HIS A 31 -5.35 -9.79 3.74
N SER A 32 -5.33 -9.06 2.60
CA SER A 32 -5.87 -9.59 1.35
C SER A 32 -5.08 -10.79 0.85
N LEU A 33 -3.75 -10.76 0.98
CA LEU A 33 -2.87 -11.87 0.62
C LEU A 33 -3.06 -13.07 1.56
N GLU A 34 -3.16 -12.83 2.87
CA GLU A 34 -3.41 -13.88 3.87
C GLU A 34 -4.74 -14.60 3.61
N LEU A 35 -5.82 -13.87 3.30
CA LEU A 35 -7.09 -14.48 2.91
C LEU A 35 -6.93 -15.34 1.65
N CYS A 36 -6.23 -14.82 0.64
CA CYS A 36 -5.97 -15.57 -0.58
C CYS A 36 -5.21 -16.88 -0.33
N GLN A 37 -4.22 -16.86 0.58
CA GLN A 37 -3.43 -18.03 0.98
C GLN A 37 -4.25 -19.02 1.80
N LEU A 38 -4.99 -18.55 2.80
CA LEU A 38 -5.77 -19.38 3.73
C LEU A 38 -6.84 -20.21 3.01
N TYR A 39 -7.43 -19.63 1.96
CA TYR A 39 -8.45 -20.30 1.14
C TYR A 39 -7.89 -20.94 -0.14
N ASN A 40 -6.56 -20.99 -0.30
CA ASN A 40 -5.88 -21.59 -1.45
C ASN A 40 -6.36 -21.05 -2.82
N PHE A 41 -6.63 -19.75 -2.91
CA PHE A 41 -7.11 -19.08 -4.14
C PHE A 41 -6.02 -18.86 -5.21
N ALA A 42 -4.97 -19.68 -5.26
CA ALA A 42 -3.92 -19.75 -6.30
C ALA A 42 -2.82 -20.64 -5.76
N ARG A 43 -2.15 -21.42 -6.62
CA ARG A 43 -0.94 -22.16 -6.19
C ARG A 43 0.26 -21.21 -6.01
N THR A 44 0.26 -20.08 -6.71
CA THR A 44 1.25 -19.02 -6.59
C THR A 44 0.63 -17.65 -6.84
N ILE A 45 1.29 -16.62 -6.34
CA ILE A 45 0.91 -15.19 -6.40
C ILE A 45 0.60 -14.67 -7.84
N GLY A 46 1.00 -15.39 -8.89
CA GLY A 46 0.80 -14.99 -10.29
C GLY A 46 0.00 -15.96 -11.16
N THR A 47 -0.57 -17.04 -10.63
CA THR A 47 -1.19 -18.10 -11.46
C THR A 47 -2.51 -18.58 -10.90
N ALA A 48 -3.49 -18.91 -11.74
CA ALA A 48 -4.67 -19.65 -11.31
C ALA A 48 -4.28 -21.02 -10.72
N THR A 49 -4.93 -21.48 -9.63
CA THR A 49 -4.64 -22.79 -9.02
C THR A 49 -4.98 -23.95 -9.95
N HIS A 50 -6.09 -23.82 -10.69
CA HIS A 50 -6.58 -24.77 -11.70
C HIS A 50 -7.56 -24.08 -12.65
N ALA A 51 -7.94 -24.76 -13.74
CA ALA A 51 -8.95 -24.26 -14.68
C ALA A 51 -10.25 -23.88 -13.94
N GLY A 52 -10.71 -22.64 -14.14
CA GLY A 52 -11.94 -22.11 -13.54
C GLY A 52 -11.82 -21.52 -12.13
N GLN A 53 -10.65 -21.52 -11.48
CA GLN A 53 -10.43 -20.78 -10.24
C GLN A 53 -9.87 -19.37 -10.50
N PRO A 54 -10.34 -18.34 -9.77
CA PRO A 54 -9.81 -16.99 -9.93
C PRO A 54 -8.36 -16.89 -9.45
N THR A 55 -7.57 -16.01 -10.07
CA THR A 55 -6.29 -15.56 -9.50
C THR A 55 -6.51 -14.73 -8.23
N TYR A 56 -5.44 -14.45 -7.45
CA TYR A 56 -5.54 -13.56 -6.29
C TYR A 56 -6.16 -12.21 -6.66
N VAL A 57 -5.77 -11.63 -7.81
CA VAL A 57 -6.31 -10.34 -8.27
C VAL A 57 -7.78 -10.45 -8.69
N GLN A 58 -8.16 -11.53 -9.35
CA GLN A 58 -9.56 -11.80 -9.69
C GLN A 58 -10.42 -12.04 -8.45
N PHE A 59 -9.84 -12.56 -7.36
CA PHE A 59 -10.52 -12.68 -6.08
C PHE A 59 -10.67 -11.34 -5.36
N VAL A 60 -9.64 -10.49 -5.31
CA VAL A 60 -9.70 -9.22 -4.56
C VAL A 60 -10.39 -8.08 -5.29
N SER A 61 -10.34 -8.05 -6.63
CA SER A 61 -10.88 -6.95 -7.43
C SER A 61 -12.40 -6.68 -7.25
N PRO A 62 -13.27 -7.68 -7.00
CA PRO A 62 -14.67 -7.44 -6.63
C PRO A 62 -14.86 -6.74 -5.28
N GLY A 63 -13.85 -6.73 -4.41
CA GLY A 63 -13.85 -6.00 -3.13
C GLY A 63 -13.56 -4.50 -3.28
N LEU A 64 -13.14 -4.06 -4.46
CA LEU A 64 -12.91 -2.64 -4.74
C LEU A 64 -14.24 -1.88 -4.75
N THR A 65 -14.31 -0.79 -3.98
CA THR A 65 -15.47 0.10 -3.91
C THR A 65 -15.05 1.55 -4.19
N GLY A 66 -16.03 2.45 -4.35
CA GLY A 66 -15.78 3.90 -4.43
C GLY A 66 -14.70 4.32 -5.43
N HIS A 67 -13.71 5.07 -4.93
CA HIS A 67 -12.63 5.62 -5.76
C HIS A 67 -11.72 4.53 -6.33
N ALA A 68 -11.45 3.47 -5.56
CA ALA A 68 -10.62 2.37 -6.02
C ALA A 68 -11.26 1.58 -7.16
N HIS A 69 -12.57 1.34 -7.10
CA HIS A 69 -13.30 0.71 -8.21
C HIS A 69 -13.23 1.56 -9.49
N ILE A 70 -13.41 2.88 -9.37
CA ILE A 70 -13.33 3.80 -10.51
C ILE A 70 -11.93 3.78 -11.12
N ALA A 71 -10.88 3.83 -10.30
CA ALA A 71 -9.50 3.80 -10.77
C ALA A 71 -9.14 2.46 -11.45
N TRP A 72 -9.61 1.34 -10.89
CA TRP A 72 -9.38 0.02 -11.48
C TRP A 72 -10.03 -0.13 -12.86
N ARG A 73 -11.22 0.44 -13.05
CA ARG A 73 -11.94 0.47 -14.34
C ARG A 73 -11.25 1.29 -15.43
N GLN A 74 -10.25 2.11 -15.10
CA GLN A 74 -9.45 2.84 -16.09
C GLN A 74 -8.35 1.96 -16.71
N LEU A 75 -8.04 0.80 -16.14
CA LEU A 75 -7.11 -0.15 -16.72
C LEU A 75 -7.74 -0.86 -17.91
N THR A 76 -6.92 -1.35 -18.83
CA THR A 76 -7.43 -2.14 -19.96
C THR A 76 -7.94 -3.50 -19.49
N GLU A 77 -8.83 -4.12 -20.26
CA GLU A 77 -9.35 -5.46 -19.96
C GLU A 77 -8.24 -6.51 -19.86
N GLN A 78 -7.21 -6.39 -20.72
CA GLN A 78 -6.04 -7.25 -20.67
C GLN A 78 -5.24 -7.04 -19.37
N GLN A 79 -5.02 -5.79 -18.96
CA GLN A 79 -4.34 -5.49 -17.69
C GLN A 79 -5.08 -6.05 -16.49
N CYS A 80 -6.42 -5.98 -16.47
CA CYS A 80 -7.23 -6.56 -15.39
C CYS A 80 -7.18 -8.09 -15.38
N THR A 81 -7.21 -8.73 -16.55
CA THR A 81 -7.30 -10.18 -16.68
C THR A 81 -5.97 -10.89 -16.40
N GLU A 82 -4.87 -10.29 -16.85
CA GLU A 82 -3.51 -10.82 -16.70
C GLU A 82 -2.79 -10.22 -15.47
N ALA A 83 -3.50 -9.45 -14.64
CA ALA A 83 -2.92 -8.84 -13.45
C ALA A 83 -2.33 -9.89 -12.51
N THR A 84 -1.04 -9.78 -12.27
CA THR A 84 -0.38 -10.47 -11.17
C THR A 84 -0.59 -9.70 -9.87
N TRP A 85 -0.46 -10.38 -8.73
CA TRP A 85 -0.49 -9.69 -7.43
C TRP A 85 0.59 -8.60 -7.31
N ASN A 86 1.76 -8.79 -7.92
CA ASN A 86 2.81 -7.76 -7.91
C ASN A 86 2.39 -6.52 -8.69
N PHE A 87 1.73 -6.70 -9.85
CA PHE A 87 1.12 -5.60 -10.58
C PHE A 87 0.05 -4.90 -9.73
N TYR A 88 -0.83 -5.67 -9.08
CA TYR A 88 -1.88 -5.13 -8.20
C TYR A 88 -1.30 -4.31 -7.05
N LYS A 89 -0.28 -4.82 -6.34
CA LYS A 89 0.41 -4.08 -5.28
C LYS A 89 1.00 -2.76 -5.78
N GLN A 90 1.72 -2.79 -6.91
CA GLN A 90 2.31 -1.59 -7.50
C GLN A 90 1.25 -0.58 -7.94
N TRP A 91 0.14 -1.05 -8.52
CA TRP A 91 -0.99 -0.22 -8.88
C TRP A 91 -1.62 0.44 -7.64
N THR A 92 -1.90 -0.32 -6.58
CA THR A 92 -2.46 0.20 -5.33
C THR A 92 -1.56 1.27 -4.72
N GLN A 93 -0.26 0.99 -4.63
CA GLN A 93 0.74 1.93 -4.10
C GLN A 93 0.85 3.19 -4.94
N ARG A 94 0.92 3.09 -6.28
CA ARG A 94 0.98 4.28 -7.16
C ARG A 94 -0.30 5.12 -7.14
N THR A 95 -1.45 4.47 -7.00
CA THR A 95 -2.75 5.14 -7.16
C THR A 95 -3.20 5.79 -5.85
N PHE A 96 -2.88 5.17 -4.71
CA PHE A 96 -3.40 5.59 -3.41
C PHE A 96 -2.32 5.88 -2.36
N GLY A 97 -1.05 5.56 -2.64
CA GLY A 97 0.07 5.85 -1.76
C GLY A 97 0.38 7.34 -1.67
N SER A 98 1.31 7.68 -0.77
CA SER A 98 1.80 9.05 -0.62
C SER A 98 2.39 9.57 -1.94
N THR A 99 2.00 10.77 -2.35
CA THR A 99 2.42 11.42 -3.62
C THR A 99 3.77 12.13 -3.52
N LEU A 100 4.41 12.16 -2.35
CA LEU A 100 5.75 12.72 -2.20
C LEU A 100 6.75 11.91 -3.05
N THR A 101 7.44 12.57 -3.97
CA THR A 101 8.54 11.92 -4.69
C THR A 101 9.67 11.60 -3.72
N LEU A 102 10.47 10.56 -4.00
CA LEU A 102 11.62 10.19 -3.17
C LEU A 102 12.52 11.40 -2.89
N SER A 103 12.81 12.20 -3.92
CA SER A 103 13.64 13.40 -3.78
C SER A 103 13.02 14.41 -2.81
N GLN A 104 11.72 14.69 -2.93
CA GLN A 104 11.01 15.61 -2.03
C GLN A 104 10.92 15.06 -0.61
N ALA A 105 10.70 13.76 -0.44
CA ALA A 105 10.64 13.13 0.87
C ALA A 105 12.02 13.14 1.56
N VAL A 106 13.09 12.87 0.81
CA VAL A 106 14.48 12.91 1.30
C VAL A 106 14.90 14.35 1.62
N GLU A 107 14.54 15.32 0.78
CA GLU A 107 14.81 16.75 1.02
C GLU A 107 14.08 17.25 2.27
N ALA A 108 12.77 16.99 2.37
CA ALA A 108 11.99 17.32 3.56
C ALA A 108 12.51 16.59 4.82
N MET A 109 13.04 15.38 4.71
CA MET A 109 13.63 14.65 5.84
C MET A 109 14.99 15.22 6.27
N LYS A 110 15.74 15.84 5.36
CA LYS A 110 16.96 16.58 5.72
C LYS A 110 16.64 17.80 6.57
N ASP A 111 15.58 18.52 6.20
CA ASP A 111 15.20 19.79 6.81
C ASP A 111 14.25 19.63 8.00
N LEU A 112 13.77 18.41 8.27
CA LEU A 112 12.87 18.13 9.38
C LEU A 112 13.56 18.32 10.74
N HIS A 113 13.12 19.34 11.48
CA HIS A 113 13.51 19.62 12.86
C HIS A 113 12.28 19.85 13.73
N GLN A 114 12.37 19.51 15.02
CA GLN A 114 11.31 19.74 15.98
C GLN A 114 11.21 21.24 16.29
N THR A 115 10.29 21.92 15.61
CA THR A 115 9.97 23.33 15.86
C THR A 115 8.77 23.53 16.79
N GLY A 116 8.09 22.43 17.15
CA GLY A 116 6.86 22.43 17.94
C GLY A 116 6.69 21.18 18.81
N ALA A 117 5.47 20.69 18.95
CA ALA A 117 5.17 19.52 19.79
C ALA A 117 5.83 18.25 19.23
N ALA A 118 6.37 17.41 20.12
CA ALA A 118 7.02 16.16 19.74
C ALA A 118 6.10 15.24 18.91
N THR A 119 4.79 15.22 19.22
CA THR A 119 3.79 14.46 18.46
C THR A 119 3.64 14.91 17.01
N GLN A 120 3.77 16.21 16.74
CA GLN A 120 3.73 16.76 15.38
C GLN A 120 5.00 16.43 14.62
N TYR A 121 6.15 16.48 15.30
CA TYR A 121 7.43 16.05 14.73
C TYR A 121 7.43 14.56 14.37
N SER A 122 6.97 13.68 15.27
CA SER A 122 6.87 12.24 14.99
C SER A 122 5.93 11.94 13.82
N ALA A 123 4.79 12.65 13.74
CA ALA A 123 3.86 12.47 12.64
C ALA A 123 4.48 12.84 11.29
N ALA A 124 5.18 13.99 11.22
CA ALA A 124 5.86 14.45 10.01
C ALA A 124 7.04 13.54 9.63
N PHE A 125 7.82 13.06 10.61
CA PHE A 125 8.92 12.13 10.36
C PHE A 125 8.42 10.81 9.77
N ASN A 126 7.37 10.23 10.36
CA ASN A 126 6.76 9.00 9.86
C ASN A 126 6.17 9.20 8.46
N GLU A 127 5.56 10.36 8.20
CA GLU A 127 5.00 10.71 6.89
C GLU A 127 6.05 10.64 5.77
N LEU A 128 7.23 11.19 6.04
CA LEU A 128 8.35 11.19 5.11
C LEU A 128 8.95 9.79 4.95
N LEU A 129 9.04 9.00 6.03
CA LEU A 129 9.48 7.61 5.95
C LEU A 129 8.58 6.74 5.09
N SER A 130 7.26 6.92 5.21
CA SER A 130 6.31 6.19 4.40
C SER A 130 6.41 6.58 2.92
N ALA A 131 6.61 7.86 2.62
CA ALA A 131 6.86 8.30 1.24
C ALA A 131 8.15 7.69 0.64
N ILE A 132 9.21 7.57 1.44
CA ILE A 132 10.47 6.92 1.00
C ILE A 132 10.28 5.41 0.84
N SER A 133 9.54 4.77 1.74
CA SER A 133 9.26 3.32 1.68
C SER A 133 8.38 2.94 0.49
N ALA A 134 7.45 3.82 0.08
CA ALA A 134 6.55 3.60 -1.05
C ALA A 134 7.28 3.41 -2.40
N VAL A 135 8.53 3.90 -2.53
CA VAL A 135 9.37 3.68 -3.72
C VAL A 135 10.36 2.50 -3.56
N GLY A 136 10.20 1.69 -2.52
CA GLY A 136 11.01 0.49 -2.26
C GLY A 136 12.34 0.75 -1.55
N VAL A 137 12.54 1.93 -0.98
CA VAL A 137 13.72 2.27 -0.18
C VAL A 137 13.40 2.06 1.29
N THR A 138 14.06 1.09 1.93
CA THR A 138 13.93 0.84 3.37
C THR A 138 15.25 1.18 4.07
N TYR A 139 15.16 1.78 5.26
CA TYR A 139 16.32 2.07 6.10
C TYR A 139 16.34 1.14 7.31
N PRO A 140 17.53 0.73 7.80
CA PRO A 140 17.65 0.03 9.07
C PRO A 140 17.11 0.87 10.23
N GLU A 141 16.46 0.24 11.22
CA GLU A 141 15.89 0.93 12.38
C GLU A 141 16.91 1.82 13.10
N GLU A 142 18.16 1.35 13.25
CA GLU A 142 19.25 2.13 13.86
C GLU A 142 19.51 3.45 13.12
N HIS A 143 19.45 3.43 11.79
CA HIS A 143 19.63 4.62 10.95
C HIS A 143 18.46 5.60 11.14
N LEU A 144 17.24 5.07 11.26
CA LEU A 144 16.03 5.86 11.50
C LEU A 144 16.04 6.52 12.88
N CYS A 145 16.43 5.78 13.92
CA CYS A 145 16.57 6.31 15.27
C CYS A 145 17.59 7.45 15.32
N VAL A 146 18.77 7.29 14.72
CA VAL A 146 19.78 8.35 14.66
C VAL A 146 19.24 9.59 13.94
N LYS A 147 18.56 9.40 12.79
CA LYS A 147 18.01 10.53 12.04
C LYS A 147 16.88 11.25 12.78
N TYR A 148 16.02 10.50 13.47
CA TYR A 148 14.96 11.04 14.33
C TYR A 148 15.54 11.84 15.51
N LEU A 149 16.52 11.28 16.21
CA LEU A 149 17.15 11.95 17.35
C LEU A 149 17.92 13.21 16.94
N ASN A 150 18.53 13.23 15.76
CA ASN A 150 19.23 14.40 15.24
C ASN A 150 18.30 15.56 14.85
N GLY A 151 16.99 15.30 14.68
CA GLY A 151 16.01 16.33 14.38
C GLY A 151 15.22 16.81 15.60
N LEU A 152 15.41 16.22 16.79
CA LEU A 152 14.93 16.77 18.06
C LEU A 152 15.77 17.98 18.47
#